data_AF-A0A2W6DZ64-F1
#
_entry.id   AF-A0A2W6DZ64-F1
#
_cell.length_a   1.000
_cell.length_b   1.000
_cell.length_c   1.000
_cell.angle_alpha   90.00
_cell.angle_beta   90.00
_cell.angle_gamma   90.00
#
_symmetry.space_group_name_H-M   'P 1'
#
loop_
_entity.id
_entity.type
_entity.pdbx_description
1 polymer ?
#
loop_
_entity_poly.entity_id
_entity_poly.type
_entity_poly.pdbx_seq_one_letter_code
_entity_poly.pdbx_strand_id
1 'polypeptide(L)'
;MSSKVPGSAGLVLVDGVVHLDEPAAVFEGMVTGWERQQRSRMLGEGTISSRLTLVRRFAVFAESYPWSWTPADVEDFTISLTSGALKLAPSTIRGYHLTLRMFCDYVTDTRYEWPRQCRDRFGSVPSQVCHEWNTVAHLN
;
A
#
# COMPACT_ATOMS: atom_id res chain seq x y z
N MET A 1 -13.15 24.69 -7.40
CA MET A 1 -13.09 23.43 -6.61
C MET A 1 -12.46 22.37 -7.49
N SER A 2 -11.25 21.91 -7.17
CA SER A 2 -10.63 20.82 -7.96
C SER A 2 -11.47 19.56 -7.79
N SER A 3 -11.86 18.93 -8.89
CA SER A 3 -12.63 17.68 -8.86
C SER A 3 -11.82 16.60 -8.16
N LYS A 4 -12.35 16.02 -7.08
CA LYS A 4 -11.67 14.97 -6.32
C LYS A 4 -11.55 13.70 -7.19
N VAL A 5 -10.34 13.15 -7.33
CA VAL A 5 -10.11 11.91 -8.08
C VAL A 5 -10.60 10.68 -7.31
N PRO A 6 -11.13 9.63 -7.98
CA PRO A 6 -11.56 8.40 -7.33
C PRO A 6 -10.45 7.78 -6.48
N GLY A 7 -10.75 7.55 -5.20
CA GLY A 7 -9.78 7.03 -4.24
C GLY A 7 -8.93 8.10 -3.54
N SER A 8 -9.18 9.40 -3.75
CA SER A 8 -8.56 10.45 -2.92
C SER A 8 -9.06 10.38 -1.47
N ALA A 9 -8.20 10.75 -0.52
CA ALA A 9 -8.50 10.68 0.91
C ALA A 9 -9.81 11.40 1.27
N GLY A 10 -10.06 12.57 0.67
CA GLY A 10 -11.29 13.33 0.91
C GLY A 10 -12.58 12.71 0.35
N LEU A 11 -12.53 11.55 -0.31
CA LEU A 11 -13.69 10.76 -0.74
C LEU A 11 -13.89 9.49 0.11
N VAL A 12 -12.94 9.16 0.98
CA VAL A 12 -12.94 7.92 1.78
C VAL A 12 -12.86 8.17 3.28
N LEU A 13 -12.22 9.26 3.71
CA LEU A 13 -12.25 9.73 5.09
C LEU A 13 -13.48 10.64 5.27
N VAL A 14 -14.32 10.33 6.26
CA VAL A 14 -15.46 11.17 6.64
C VAL A 14 -14.97 12.19 7.67
N ASP A 15 -15.17 13.48 7.39
CA ASP A 15 -14.82 14.54 8.33
C ASP A 15 -15.66 14.45 9.61
N GLY A 16 -15.02 14.62 10.78
CA GLY A 16 -15.70 14.66 12.08
C GLY A 16 -15.91 13.32 12.78
N VAL A 17 -15.42 12.20 12.23
CA VAL A 17 -15.43 10.90 12.91
C VAL A 17 -14.14 10.74 13.73
N VAL A 18 -14.29 10.59 15.05
CA VAL A 18 -13.18 10.17 15.93
C VAL A 18 -13.07 8.65 15.83
N HIS A 19 -11.97 8.16 15.26
CA HIS A 19 -11.67 6.74 15.23
C HIS A 19 -10.96 6.35 16.53
N LEU A 20 -11.36 5.22 17.14
CA LEU A 20 -10.68 4.66 18.32
C LEU A 20 -9.22 4.28 18.02
N ASP A 21 -8.95 3.90 16.76
CA ASP A 21 -7.62 3.67 16.20
C ASP A 21 -7.50 4.45 14.89
N GLU A 22 -7.03 5.70 14.99
CA GLU A 22 -6.85 6.59 13.83
C GLU A 22 -5.84 6.05 12.80
N PRO A 23 -4.66 5.53 13.19
CA PRO A 23 -3.75 4.84 12.27
C PRO A 23 -4.44 3.74 11.44
N ALA A 24 -5.14 2.81 12.09
CA ALA A 24 -5.83 1.73 11.37
C ALA A 24 -6.91 2.26 10.42
N ALA A 25 -7.68 3.27 10.84
CA ALA A 25 -8.73 3.87 10.02
C ALA A 25 -8.17 4.59 8.78
N VAL A 26 -7.06 5.33 8.93
CA VAL A 26 -6.42 6.01 7.78
C VAL A 26 -5.85 4.98 6.81
N PHE A 27 -5.25 3.90 7.31
CA PHE A 27 -4.77 2.81 6.46
C PHE A 27 -5.91 2.13 5.69
N GLU A 28 -7.01 1.76 6.34
CA GLU A 28 -8.17 1.17 5.65
C GLU A 28 -8.81 2.15 4.66
N GLY A 29 -8.74 3.45 4.94
CA GLY A 29 -9.05 4.51 3.98
C GLY A 29 -8.19 4.43 2.71
N MET A 30 -6.87 4.28 2.85
CA MET A 30 -5.95 4.08 1.72
C MET A 30 -6.29 2.83 0.92
N VAL A 31 -6.55 1.71 1.60
CA VAL A 31 -6.88 0.43 0.94
C VAL A 31 -8.21 0.55 0.17
N THR A 32 -9.23 1.15 0.78
CA THR A 32 -10.52 1.44 0.13
C THR A 32 -10.37 2.39 -1.07
N GLY A 33 -9.53 3.42 -0.92
CA GLY A 33 -9.27 4.35 -2.01
C GLY A 33 -8.54 3.68 -3.17
N TRP A 34 -7.58 2.79 -2.89
CA TRP A 34 -6.86 2.04 -3.91
C TRP A 34 -7.74 1.03 -4.63
N GLU A 35 -8.67 0.38 -3.92
CA GLU A 35 -9.73 -0.45 -4.53
C GLU A 35 -10.53 0.35 -5.57
N ARG A 36 -11.00 1.55 -5.20
CA ARG A 36 -11.76 2.44 -6.11
C ARG A 36 -10.94 2.87 -7.32
N GLN A 37 -9.67 3.21 -7.11
CA GLN A 37 -8.76 3.55 -8.21
C GLN A 37 -8.61 2.37 -9.18
N GLN A 38 -8.39 1.15 -8.67
CA GLN A 38 -8.23 -0.04 -9.51
C GLN A 38 -9.52 -0.40 -10.26
N ARG A 39 -10.69 -0.29 -9.61
CA ARG A 39 -11.99 -0.45 -10.29
C ARG A 39 -12.20 0.56 -11.40
N SER A 40 -11.84 1.83 -11.19
CA SER A 40 -11.93 2.86 -12.25
C SER A 40 -11.04 2.59 -13.46
N ARG A 41 -10.02 1.74 -13.29
CA ARG A 41 -9.12 1.27 -14.36
C ARG A 41 -9.56 -0.07 -14.95
N MET A 42 -10.77 -0.54 -14.63
CA MET A 42 -11.37 -1.77 -15.14
C MET A 42 -10.56 -3.04 -14.82
N LEU A 43 -9.84 -3.07 -13.69
CA LEU A 43 -9.18 -4.29 -13.24
C LEU A 43 -10.21 -5.32 -12.75
N GLY A 44 -9.94 -6.60 -13.00
CA GLY A 44 -10.80 -7.68 -12.53
C GLY A 44 -10.80 -7.83 -11.01
N GLU A 45 -11.97 -8.13 -10.44
CA GLU A 45 -12.19 -8.23 -8.98
C GLU A 45 -11.21 -9.19 -8.28
N GLY A 46 -10.87 -10.33 -8.90
CA GLY A 46 -9.89 -11.27 -8.34
C GLY A 46 -8.47 -10.68 -8.24
N THR A 47 -8.09 -9.84 -9.21
CA THR A 47 -6.81 -9.12 -9.17
C THR A 47 -6.81 -8.08 -8.06
N ILE A 48 -7.90 -7.31 -7.94
CA ILE A 48 -8.05 -6.29 -6.90
C ILE A 48 -7.97 -6.95 -5.52
N SER A 49 -8.80 -7.96 -5.26
CA SER A 49 -8.85 -8.67 -3.98
C SER A 49 -7.49 -9.24 -3.55
N SER A 50 -6.75 -9.87 -4.48
CA SER A 50 -5.42 -10.42 -4.22
C SER A 50 -4.43 -9.32 -3.81
N ARG A 51 -4.50 -8.14 -4.45
CA ARG A 51 -3.63 -7.01 -4.13
C ARG A 51 -3.95 -6.38 -2.79
N LEU A 52 -5.23 -6.16 -2.47
CA LEU A 52 -5.63 -5.61 -1.18
C LEU A 52 -5.23 -6.56 -0.03
N THR A 53 -5.43 -7.86 -0.22
CA THR A 53 -5.02 -8.89 0.75
C THR A 53 -3.51 -8.84 1.04
N LEU A 54 -2.69 -8.69 -0.01
CA LEU A 54 -1.24 -8.59 0.17
C LEU A 54 -0.84 -7.34 0.95
N VAL A 55 -1.39 -6.17 0.62
CA VAL A 55 -1.07 -4.91 1.29
C VAL A 55 -1.42 -4.98 2.79
N ARG A 56 -2.58 -5.55 3.14
CA ARG A 56 -2.95 -5.79 4.54
C ARG A 56 -2.00 -6.77 5.23
N ARG A 57 -1.63 -7.87 4.55
CA ARG A 57 -0.67 -8.84 5.09
C ARG A 57 0.70 -8.19 5.35
N PHE A 58 1.15 -7.31 4.46
CA PHE A 58 2.40 -6.58 4.65
C PHE A 58 2.33 -5.61 5.83
N ALA A 59 1.22 -4.86 5.98
CA ALA A 59 1.01 -3.99 7.15
C ALA A 59 1.07 -4.76 8.48
N VAL A 60 0.44 -5.94 8.53
CA VAL A 60 0.49 -6.83 9.70
C VAL A 60 1.91 -7.32 9.95
N PHE A 61 2.64 -7.71 8.90
CA PHE A 61 4.03 -8.17 9.04
C PHE A 61 4.96 -7.06 9.53
N ALA A 62 4.86 -5.86 8.97
CA ALA A 62 5.71 -4.72 9.29
C ALA A 62 5.32 -4.05 10.63
N GLU A 63 4.24 -4.52 11.28
CA GLU A 63 3.67 -3.95 12.52
C GLU A 63 3.51 -2.43 12.46
N SER A 64 3.24 -1.91 11.26
CA SER A 64 3.26 -0.49 10.96
C SER A 64 2.48 -0.18 9.68
N TYR A 65 2.29 1.11 9.41
CA TYR A 65 1.48 1.63 8.32
C TYR A 65 2.32 2.35 7.25
N PRO A 66 1.75 2.66 6.06
CA PRO A 66 2.53 3.09 4.90
C PRO A 66 3.40 4.34 5.09
N TRP A 67 3.09 5.21 6.04
CA TRP A 67 3.90 6.39 6.37
C TRP A 67 5.14 6.09 7.24
N SER A 68 5.24 4.86 7.76
CA SER A 68 6.37 4.39 8.58
C SER A 68 7.14 3.22 7.94
N TRP A 69 6.64 2.67 6.83
CA TRP A 69 7.34 1.59 6.13
C TRP A 69 8.70 2.02 5.59
N THR A 70 9.61 1.06 5.54
CA THR A 70 10.97 1.21 5.07
C THR A 70 11.29 0.15 4.00
N PRO A 71 12.37 0.36 3.21
CA PRO A 71 12.87 -0.69 2.32
C PRO A 71 13.26 -1.99 3.04
N ALA A 72 13.72 -1.90 4.30
CA ALA A 72 14.10 -3.07 5.11
C ALA A 72 12.90 -3.95 5.44
N ASP A 73 11.72 -3.36 5.71
CA ASP A 73 10.49 -4.12 5.93
C ASP A 73 10.14 -5.01 4.72
N VAL A 74 10.40 -4.53 3.50
CA VAL A 74 10.20 -5.30 2.26
C VAL A 74 11.21 -6.45 2.15
N GLU A 75 12.47 -6.21 2.51
CA GLU A 75 13.53 -7.22 2.50
C GLU A 75 13.22 -8.33 3.52
N ASP A 76 12.88 -7.96 4.75
CA ASP A 76 12.52 -8.89 5.83
C ASP A 76 11.27 -9.69 5.47
N PHE A 77 10.25 -9.04 4.89
CA PHE A 77 9.07 -9.73 4.40
C PHE A 77 9.43 -10.75 3.33
N THR A 78 10.31 -10.40 2.41
CA THR A 78 10.77 -11.30 1.34
C THR A 78 11.54 -12.50 1.90
N ILE A 79 12.44 -12.27 2.85
CA ILE A 79 13.19 -13.33 3.53
C ILE A 79 12.21 -14.28 4.24
N SER A 80 11.20 -13.75 4.94
CA SER A 80 10.20 -14.56 5.64
C SER A 80 9.40 -15.49 4.69
N LEU A 81 9.16 -15.05 3.45
CA LEU A 81 8.40 -15.80 2.45
C LEU A 81 9.23 -16.80 1.64
N THR A 82 10.55 -16.63 1.63
CA THR A 82 11.48 -17.46 0.86
C THR A 82 12.27 -18.44 1.73
N SER A 83 12.09 -18.34 3.05
CA SER A 83 12.70 -19.23 4.05
C SER A 83 11.77 -20.37 4.45
N GLY A 84 12.35 -21.50 4.86
CA GLY A 84 11.61 -22.65 5.40
C GLY A 84 11.04 -23.61 4.34
N ALA A 85 10.22 -24.56 4.81
CA ALA A 85 9.71 -25.67 4.01
C ALA A 85 8.67 -25.25 2.95
N LEU A 86 7.97 -24.14 3.17
CA LEU A 86 6.91 -23.61 2.29
C LEU A 86 7.35 -22.32 1.58
N LYS A 87 8.57 -22.31 1.03
CA LYS A 87 9.11 -21.15 0.31
C LYS A 87 8.27 -20.83 -0.93
N LEU A 88 7.97 -19.54 -1.11
CA LEU A 88 7.29 -19.07 -2.32
C LEU A 88 8.23 -19.07 -3.53
N ALA A 89 7.66 -19.31 -4.70
CA ALA A 89 8.40 -19.23 -5.96
C ALA A 89 8.86 -17.78 -6.24
N PRO A 90 10.02 -17.58 -6.90
CA PRO A 90 10.50 -16.24 -7.23
C PRO A 90 9.51 -15.40 -8.07
N SER A 91 8.70 -16.03 -8.92
CA SER A 91 7.64 -15.36 -9.69
C SER A 91 6.55 -14.76 -8.79
N THR A 92 6.17 -15.47 -7.71
CA THR A 92 5.22 -14.99 -6.72
C THR A 92 5.77 -13.78 -5.98
N ILE A 93 7.03 -13.84 -5.54
CA ILE A 93 7.72 -12.74 -4.87
C ILE A 93 7.78 -11.49 -5.77
N ARG A 94 8.11 -11.64 -7.06
CA ARG A 94 8.06 -10.52 -8.01
C ARG A 94 6.67 -9.90 -8.10
N GLY A 95 5.62 -10.72 -8.15
CA GLY A 95 4.24 -10.24 -8.15
C GLY A 95 3.89 -9.46 -6.86
N TYR A 96 4.44 -9.87 -5.72
CA TYR A 96 4.27 -9.16 -4.46
C TYR A 96 4.98 -7.81 -4.46
N HIS A 97 6.24 -7.76 -4.89
CA HIS A 97 6.98 -6.50 -5.03
C HIS A 97 6.29 -5.51 -5.97
N LEU A 98 5.82 -5.99 -7.13
CA LEU A 98 5.08 -5.15 -8.07
C LEU A 98 3.81 -4.57 -7.41
N THR A 99 3.10 -5.39 -6.65
CA THR A 99 1.88 -4.98 -5.94
C THR A 99 2.16 -3.92 -4.87
N LEU A 100 3.19 -4.14 -4.03
CA LEU A 100 3.61 -3.17 -3.02
C LEU A 100 4.08 -1.86 -3.66
N ARG A 101 4.87 -1.94 -4.74
CA ARG A 101 5.31 -0.77 -5.52
C ARG A 101 4.12 0.04 -6.02
N MET A 102 3.14 -0.61 -6.66
CA MET A 102 1.94 0.05 -7.19
C MET A 102 1.10 0.71 -6.09
N PHE A 103 1.02 0.10 -4.91
CA PHE A 103 0.34 0.71 -3.77
C PHE A 103 1.10 1.94 -3.27
N CYS A 104 2.42 1.85 -3.13
CA CYS A 104 3.27 2.98 -2.75
C CYS A 104 3.17 4.14 -3.76
N ASP A 105 3.18 3.85 -5.05
CA ASP A 105 2.97 4.86 -6.10
C ASP A 105 1.63 5.58 -5.95
N TYR A 106 0.58 4.85 -5.56
CA TYR A 106 -0.74 5.42 -5.30
C TYR A 106 -0.77 6.31 -4.04
N VAL A 107 -0.20 5.86 -2.92
CA VAL A 107 -0.25 6.63 -1.66
C VAL A 107 0.74 7.79 -1.60
N THR A 108 1.75 7.81 -2.48
CA THR A 108 2.73 8.90 -2.61
C THR A 108 2.29 9.97 -3.61
N ASP A 109 1.35 9.67 -4.50
CA ASP A 109 0.83 10.62 -5.48
C ASP A 109 -0.06 11.68 -4.81
N THR A 110 0.39 12.93 -4.88
CA THR A 110 -0.23 14.08 -4.22
C THR A 110 -1.67 14.32 -4.64
N ARG A 111 -2.09 13.88 -5.85
CA ARG A 111 -3.47 13.99 -6.32
C ARG A 111 -4.47 13.22 -5.46
N TYR A 112 -4.00 12.19 -4.72
CA TYR A 112 -4.83 11.41 -3.80
C TYR A 112 -4.83 11.97 -2.37
N GLU A 113 -4.04 13.01 -2.10
CA GLU A 113 -3.97 13.74 -0.82
C GLU A 113 -3.46 12.94 0.39
N TRP A 114 -3.09 11.66 0.22
CA TRP A 114 -2.54 10.82 1.28
C TRP A 114 -1.27 11.38 1.93
N PRO A 115 -0.28 11.93 1.19
CA PRO A 115 0.90 12.53 1.82
C PRO A 115 0.54 13.71 2.74
N ARG A 116 -0.46 14.50 2.37
CA ARG A 116 -0.93 15.59 3.23
C ARG A 116 -1.63 15.04 4.48
N GLN A 117 -2.53 14.08 4.32
CA GLN A 117 -3.24 13.48 5.46
C GLN A 117 -2.30 12.83 6.47
N CYS A 118 -1.30 12.06 6.00
CA CYS A 118 -0.33 11.44 6.90
C CYS A 118 0.55 12.47 7.60
N ARG A 119 0.98 13.52 6.88
CA ARG A 119 1.79 14.58 7.51
C ARG A 119 1.00 15.29 8.61
N ASP A 120 -0.23 15.68 8.31
CA ASP A 120 -1.07 16.45 9.23
C ASP A 120 -1.45 15.62 10.48
N ARG A 121 -1.59 14.30 10.35
CA ARG A 121 -2.04 13.39 11.43
C ARG A 121 -0.89 12.71 12.19
N PHE A 122 0.19 12.35 11.50
CA PHE A 122 1.25 11.47 12.02
C PHE A 122 2.66 12.07 11.90
N GLY A 123 2.80 13.29 11.37
CA GLY A 123 4.09 13.96 11.21
C GLY A 123 5.04 13.31 10.19
N SER A 124 4.56 12.31 9.43
CA SER A 124 5.32 11.50 8.47
C SER A 124 4.52 11.32 7.18
N VAL A 125 5.18 10.93 6.09
CA VAL A 125 4.54 10.74 4.79
C VAL A 125 4.87 9.38 4.21
N PRO A 126 3.97 8.75 3.43
CA PRO A 126 4.31 7.56 2.67
C PRO A 126 5.47 7.81 1.73
N SER A 127 6.24 6.76 1.46
CA SER A 127 7.34 6.78 0.49
C SER A 127 7.33 5.50 -0.36
N GLN A 128 8.05 5.52 -1.48
CA GLN A 128 8.31 4.28 -2.23
C GLN A 128 9.33 3.46 -1.45
N VAL A 129 8.99 2.23 -1.10
CA VAL A 129 9.86 1.29 -0.37
C VAL A 129 10.36 0.14 -1.25
N CYS A 130 9.82 0.00 -2.46
CA CYS A 130 10.26 -0.99 -3.44
C CYS A 130 11.16 -0.33 -4.49
N HIS A 131 12.47 -0.50 -4.36
CA HIS A 131 13.50 0.02 -5.25
C HIS A 131 14.17 -1.08 -6.07
N GLU A 132 15.01 -0.70 -7.04
CA GLU A 132 15.73 -1.66 -7.89
C GLU A 132 16.71 -2.54 -7.10
N TRP A 133 17.22 -2.06 -5.98
CA TRP A 133 18.22 -2.74 -5.18
C TRP A 133 17.64 -3.70 -4.11
N ASN A 134 16.38 -3.54 -3.68
CA ASN A 134 15.72 -4.46 -2.72
C ASN A 134 14.57 -5.28 -3.32
N THR A 135 14.36 -5.21 -4.63
CA THR A 135 13.35 -6.04 -5.29
C THR A 135 13.96 -7.02 -6.28
N VAL A 136 13.35 -8.19 -6.41
CA VAL A 136 13.73 -9.17 -7.43
C VAL A 136 13.58 -8.55 -8.82
N ALA A 137 14.68 -8.47 -9.56
CA ALA A 137 14.70 -7.91 -10.90
C ALA A 137 13.71 -8.61 -11.85
N HIS A 138 13.07 -7.80 -12.69
CA HIS A 138 12.48 -8.28 -13.94
C HIS A 138 13.63 -8.54 -14.91
N LEU A 139 13.94 -9.80 -15.17
CA LEU A 139 14.79 -10.17 -16.29
C LEU A 139 13.95 -9.99 -17.55
N ASN A 140 14.35 -9.04 -18.41
CA ASN A 140 13.78 -8.85 -19.74
C ASN A 140 14.17 -10.01 -20.66
#